data_AF-A0A023CXV0-F1
#
_entry.id   AF-A0A023CXV0-F1
#
_cell.length_a   1.000
_cell.length_b   1.000
_cell.length_c   1.000
_cell.angle_alpha   90.00
_cell.angle_beta   90.00
_cell.angle_gamma   90.00
#
_symmetry.space_group_name_H-M   'P 1'
#
loop_
_entity.id
_entity.type
_entity.pdbx_description
1 polymer ?
#
loop_
_entity_poly.entity_id
_entity_poly.type
_entity_poly.pdbx_seq_one_letter_code
_entity_poly.pdbx_strand_id
1 'polypeptide(L)'
;MKESEFQLQLAAFLRLLKKEKNFLIKDQAEKLVELVKQKEKYVPILNGYQGAASPKTKELAAQIQVQQDENMLLTKQALSYQKMLMTAIKDNIKAPGATYSKYKTVKQQARTALIDREV
;
A
#
# COMPACT_ATOMS: atom_id res chain seq x y z
N MET A 1 2.85 -33.18 3.82
CA MET A 1 2.96 -32.45 2.54
C MET A 1 4.28 -32.83 1.90
N LYS A 2 4.28 -33.20 0.61
CA LYS A 2 5.54 -33.47 -0.11
C LYS A 2 6.24 -32.15 -0.45
N GLU A 3 7.56 -32.15 -0.58
CA GLU A 3 8.32 -30.93 -0.91
C GLU A 3 7.87 -30.31 -2.25
N SER A 4 7.53 -31.12 -3.24
CA SER A 4 7.02 -30.65 -4.54
C SER A 4 5.71 -29.87 -4.40
N GLU A 5 4.80 -30.33 -3.55
CA GLU A 5 3.54 -29.65 -3.25
C GLU A 5 3.80 -28.33 -2.54
N PHE A 6 4.74 -28.31 -1.60
CA PHE A 6 5.13 -27.08 -0.91
C PHE A 6 5.74 -26.04 -1.86
N GLN A 7 6.60 -26.46 -2.78
CA GLN A 7 7.16 -25.59 -3.82
C GLN A 7 6.08 -25.01 -4.74
N LEU A 8 5.05 -25.80 -5.09
CA LEU A 8 3.91 -25.31 -5.87
C LEU A 8 3.13 -24.24 -5.10
N GLN A 9 2.94 -24.43 -3.79
CA GLN A 9 2.29 -23.44 -2.93
C GLN A 9 3.12 -22.15 -2.80
N LEU A 10 4.44 -22.26 -2.64
CA LEU A 10 5.34 -21.10 -2.64
C LEU A 10 5.30 -20.35 -3.97
N ALA A 11 5.32 -21.05 -5.10
CA ALA A 11 5.21 -20.43 -6.42
C ALA A 11 3.84 -19.77 -6.65
N ALA A 12 2.75 -20.35 -6.12
CA ALA A 12 1.43 -19.73 -6.14
C ALA A 12 1.39 -18.47 -5.26
N PHE A 13 1.98 -18.52 -4.07
CA PHE A 13 2.07 -17.38 -3.16
C PHE A 13 2.91 -16.25 -3.77
N LEU A 14 4.05 -16.55 -4.38
CA LEU A 14 4.87 -15.55 -5.09
C LEU A 14 4.08 -14.87 -6.22
N ARG A 15 3.28 -15.62 -6.98
CA ARG A 15 2.39 -15.04 -8.01
C ARG A 15 1.34 -14.11 -7.39
N LEU A 16 0.81 -14.46 -6.22
CA LEU A 16 -0.13 -13.61 -5.49
C LEU A 16 0.55 -12.30 -5.04
N LEU A 17 1.77 -12.36 -4.52
CA LEU A 17 2.53 -11.16 -4.15
C LEU A 17 2.87 -10.27 -5.35
N LYS A 18 3.18 -10.86 -6.51
CA LYS A 18 3.36 -10.08 -7.76
C LYS A 18 2.06 -9.40 -8.21
N LYS A 19 0.91 -10.03 -7.99
CA LYS A 19 -0.40 -9.39 -8.24
C LYS A 19 -0.66 -8.22 -7.27
N GLU A 20 -0.29 -8.39 -6.00
CA GLU A 20 -0.39 -7.32 -4.98
C GLU A 20 0.42 -6.10 -5.40
N LYS A 21 1.67 -6.28 -5.84
CA LYS A 21 2.49 -5.20 -6.43
C LYS A 21 1.75 -4.44 -7.52
N ASN A 22 1.15 -5.17 -8.47
CA ASN A 22 0.42 -4.57 -9.58
C ASN A 22 -0.81 -3.77 -9.12
N PHE A 23 -1.53 -4.24 -8.10
CA PHE A 23 -2.65 -3.51 -7.54
C PHE A 23 -2.20 -2.26 -6.77
N LEU A 24 -1.10 -2.33 -6.03
CA LEU A 24 -0.50 -1.18 -5.35
C LEU A 24 -0.04 -0.11 -6.35
N ILE A 25 0.61 -0.50 -7.44
CA ILE A 25 1.06 0.44 -8.49
C ILE A 25 -0.13 1.09 -9.22
N LYS A 26 -1.22 0.34 -9.45
CA LYS A 26 -2.42 0.82 -10.14
C LYS A 26 -3.44 1.50 -9.22
N ASP A 27 -3.10 1.71 -7.96
CA ASP A 27 -3.97 2.29 -6.92
C ASP A 27 -5.33 1.56 -6.78
N GLN A 28 -5.34 0.23 -6.95
CA GLN A 28 -6.55 -0.60 -6.88
C GLN A 28 -6.76 -1.12 -5.46
N ALA A 29 -6.91 -0.22 -4.49
CA ALA A 29 -6.97 -0.54 -3.06
C ALA A 29 -8.08 -1.54 -2.70
N GLU A 30 -9.24 -1.47 -3.36
CA GLU A 30 -10.37 -2.39 -3.13
C GLU A 30 -9.99 -3.86 -3.36
N LYS A 31 -9.15 -4.13 -4.36
CA LYS A 31 -8.70 -5.48 -4.71
C LYS A 31 -7.66 -6.01 -3.73
N LEU A 32 -7.00 -5.13 -2.98
CA LEU A 32 -6.04 -5.55 -1.94
C LEU A 32 -6.74 -6.24 -0.78
N VAL A 33 -7.99 -5.86 -0.46
CA VAL A 33 -8.75 -6.48 0.64
C VAL A 33 -8.99 -7.96 0.37
N GLU A 34 -9.41 -8.32 -0.84
CA GLU A 34 -9.59 -9.72 -1.23
C GLU A 34 -8.25 -10.46 -1.30
N LEU A 35 -7.21 -9.78 -1.79
CA LEU A 35 -5.88 -10.37 -1.88
C LEU A 35 -5.29 -10.70 -0.50
N VAL A 36 -5.46 -9.84 0.50
CA VAL A 36 -5.02 -10.11 1.88
C VAL A 36 -5.69 -11.37 2.44
N LYS A 37 -7.02 -11.52 2.24
CA LYS A 37 -7.74 -12.75 2.63
C LYS A 37 -7.18 -13.99 1.93
N GLN A 38 -6.74 -13.86 0.67
CA GLN A 38 -6.09 -14.97 -0.04
C GLN A 38 -4.71 -15.28 0.54
N LYS A 39 -3.92 -14.26 0.93
CA LYS A 39 -2.61 -14.43 1.58
C LYS A 39 -2.70 -15.15 2.91
N GLU A 40 -3.70 -14.81 3.74
CA GLU A 40 -3.90 -15.43 5.05
C GLU A 40 -4.06 -16.96 4.98
N LYS A 41 -4.65 -17.48 3.90
CA LYS A 41 -4.80 -18.93 3.68
C LYS A 41 -3.46 -19.66 3.54
N TYR A 42 -2.39 -18.96 3.15
CA TYR A 42 -1.06 -19.55 3.01
C TYR A 42 -0.28 -19.58 4.34
N VAL A 43 -0.65 -18.78 5.34
CA VAL A 43 0.02 -18.76 6.67
C VAL A 43 0.08 -20.15 7.33
N PRO A 44 -1.03 -20.92 7.45
CA PRO A 44 -0.96 -22.26 8.04
C PRO A 44 -0.17 -23.25 7.17
N ILE A 45 -0.16 -23.07 5.85
CA ILE A 45 0.59 -23.92 4.90
C ILE A 45 2.10 -23.70 5.08
N LEU A 46 2.52 -22.44 5.24
CA LEU A 46 3.90 -22.06 5.46
C LEU A 46 4.40 -22.48 6.84
N ASN A 47 3.60 -22.27 7.90
CA ASN A 47 3.97 -22.64 9.26
C ASN A 47 3.96 -24.16 9.50
N GLY A 48 3.13 -24.90 8.75
CA GLY A 48 2.99 -26.35 8.92
C GLY A 48 4.04 -27.19 8.17
N TYR A 49 4.91 -26.59 7.38
CA TYR A 49 5.91 -27.34 6.61
C TYR A 49 7.14 -27.67 7.48
N GLN A 50 7.35 -28.96 7.73
CA GLN A 50 8.50 -29.50 8.48
C GLN A 50 9.48 -30.28 7.59
N GLY A 51 9.31 -30.21 6.26
CA GLY A 51 10.17 -30.93 5.32
C GLY A 51 11.54 -30.26 5.13
N ALA A 52 12.45 -30.97 4.46
CA ALA A 52 13.75 -30.40 4.12
C ALA A 52 13.60 -29.19 3.18
N ALA A 53 14.44 -28.19 3.38
CA ALA A 53 14.54 -27.03 2.50
C ALA A 53 15.62 -27.29 1.45
N SER A 54 15.23 -27.85 0.29
CA SER A 54 16.12 -27.93 -0.86
C SER A 54 16.56 -26.53 -1.33
N PRO A 55 17.63 -26.43 -2.13
CA PRO A 55 18.09 -25.16 -2.70
C PRO A 55 16.97 -24.38 -3.42
N LYS A 56 16.10 -25.07 -4.15
CA LYS A 56 14.97 -24.48 -4.86
C LYS A 56 13.92 -23.89 -3.92
N THR A 57 13.63 -24.57 -2.82
CA THR A 57 12.71 -24.07 -1.79
C THR A 57 13.27 -22.80 -1.13
N LYS A 58 14.58 -22.76 -0.86
CA LYS A 58 15.25 -21.56 -0.32
C LYS A 58 15.23 -20.39 -1.30
N GLU A 59 15.45 -20.65 -2.59
CA GLU A 59 15.39 -19.64 -3.63
C GLU A 59 13.97 -19.03 -3.73
N LEU A 60 12.94 -19.86 -3.74
CA LEU A 60 11.55 -19.38 -3.74
C LEU A 60 11.24 -18.55 -2.50
N ALA A 61 11.71 -18.96 -1.32
CA ALA A 61 11.53 -18.20 -0.08
C ALA A 61 12.24 -16.83 -0.16
N ALA A 62 13.45 -16.77 -0.70
CA ALA A 62 14.16 -15.51 -0.90
C ALA A 62 13.42 -14.57 -1.87
N GLN A 63 12.90 -15.10 -2.98
CA GLN A 63 12.09 -14.31 -3.93
C GLN A 63 10.80 -13.79 -3.29
N ILE A 64 10.14 -14.61 -2.46
CA ILE A 64 8.95 -14.22 -1.70
C ILE A 64 9.28 -13.09 -0.74
N GLN A 65 10.40 -13.18 -0.01
CA GLN A 65 10.84 -12.15 0.93
C GLN A 65 11.04 -10.80 0.21
N VAL A 66 11.83 -10.79 -0.87
CA VAL A 66 12.06 -9.59 -1.67
C VAL A 66 10.75 -9.00 -2.17
N GLN A 67 9.85 -9.83 -2.70
CA GLN A 67 8.57 -9.36 -3.21
C GLN A 67 7.67 -8.78 -2.10
N GLN A 68 7.69 -9.37 -0.91
CA GLN A 68 6.92 -8.90 0.23
C GLN A 68 7.46 -7.58 0.79
N ASP A 69 8.78 -7.39 0.77
CA ASP A 69 9.44 -6.14 1.15
C ASP A 69 9.09 -5.00 0.17
N GLU A 70 9.09 -5.27 -1.14
CA GLU A 70 8.63 -4.31 -2.15
C GLU A 70 7.16 -3.91 -1.91
N ASN A 71 6.27 -4.88 -1.71
CA ASN A 71 4.85 -4.60 -1.47
C ASN A 71 4.65 -3.78 -0.19
N MET A 72 5.42 -4.08 0.86
CA MET A 72 5.40 -3.31 2.11
C MET A 72 5.88 -1.87 1.90
N LEU A 73 6.93 -1.67 1.10
CA LEU A 73 7.41 -0.33 0.77
C LEU A 73 6.35 0.49 0.02
N LEU A 74 5.74 -0.08 -1.02
CA LEU A 74 4.68 0.56 -1.79
C LEU A 74 3.47 0.91 -0.91
N THR A 75 3.09 0.01 -0.01
CA THR A 75 2.00 0.25 0.95
C THR A 75 2.34 1.41 1.89
N LYS A 76 3.56 1.44 2.44
CA LYS A 76 4.03 2.55 3.30
C LYS A 76 4.02 3.89 2.57
N GLN A 77 4.44 3.89 1.29
CA GLN A 77 4.41 5.09 0.45
C GLN A 77 2.97 5.59 0.24
N ALA A 78 2.04 4.70 -0.10
CA ALA A 78 0.62 5.04 -0.26
C ALA A 78 0.01 5.62 1.04
N LEU A 79 0.27 4.98 2.18
CA LEU A 79 -0.19 5.48 3.49
C LEU A 79 0.42 6.84 3.85
N SER A 80 1.71 7.04 3.56
CA SER A 80 2.39 8.31 3.80
C SER A 80 1.77 9.45 2.99
N TYR A 81 1.50 9.20 1.70
CA TYR A 81 0.82 10.16 0.83
C TYR A 81 -0.58 10.52 1.36
N GLN A 82 -1.38 9.51 1.73
CA GLN A 82 -2.70 9.74 2.31
C GLN A 82 -2.63 10.56 3.60
N LYS A 83 -1.67 10.27 4.49
CA LYS A 83 -1.46 11.03 5.73
C LYS A 83 -1.07 12.48 5.45
N MET A 84 -0.20 12.72 4.47
CA MET A 84 0.19 14.06 4.04
C MET A 84 -1.03 14.85 3.54
N LEU A 85 -1.84 14.23 2.67
CA LEU A 85 -3.06 14.84 2.14
C LEU A 85 -4.04 15.20 3.26
N MET A 86 -4.29 14.29 4.20
CA MET A 86 -5.17 14.55 5.35
C MET A 86 -4.65 15.65 6.26
N THR A 87 -3.33 15.74 6.43
CA THR A 87 -2.70 16.82 7.20
C THR A 87 -2.92 18.17 6.52
N ALA A 88 -2.66 18.27 5.20
CA ALA A 88 -2.89 19.49 4.45
C ALA A 88 -4.36 19.95 4.46
N ILE A 89 -5.32 19.01 4.38
CA ILE A 89 -6.75 19.33 4.52
C ILE A 89 -7.05 19.84 5.93
N LYS A 90 -6.56 19.15 6.97
CA LYS A 90 -6.76 19.55 8.37
C LYS A 90 -6.19 20.95 8.65
N ASP A 91 -5.01 21.25 8.13
CA ASP A 91 -4.35 22.54 8.34
C ASP A 91 -5.09 23.67 7.64
N ASN A 92 -5.64 23.44 6.43
CA ASN A 92 -6.53 24.40 5.77
C ASN A 92 -7.88 24.57 6.51
N ILE A 93 -8.47 23.49 7.02
CA ILE A 93 -9.75 23.55 7.76
C ILE A 93 -9.58 24.20 9.14
N LYS A 94 -8.41 24.09 9.78
CA LYS A 94 -8.09 24.80 11.04
C LYS A 94 -7.92 26.31 10.89
N ALA A 95 -7.88 26.83 9.67
CA ALA A 95 -7.92 28.27 9.41
C ALA A 95 -9.36 28.76 9.17
N PRO A 96 -10.16 28.99 10.24
CA PRO A 96 -11.13 30.07 10.21
C PRO A 96 -11.23 30.75 11.59
N GLY A 97 -10.61 31.93 11.75
CA GLY A 97 -10.72 32.65 13.02
C GLY A 97 -9.81 33.86 13.26
N ALA A 98 -9.45 34.63 12.23
CA ALA A 98 -8.99 36.02 12.41
C ALA A 98 -10.01 37.00 11.81
N THR A 99 -11.29 36.78 12.09
CA THR A 99 -12.28 37.85 12.01
C THR A 99 -12.29 38.53 13.36
N TYR A 100 -11.68 39.70 13.47
CA TYR A 100 -12.20 40.90 14.14
C TYR A 100 -11.20 42.04 13.97
N SER A 101 -11.35 42.81 12.90
CA SER A 101 -11.00 44.23 12.91
C SER A 101 -12.02 44.95 12.04
N LYS A 102 -12.84 45.78 12.70
CA LYS A 102 -13.76 46.73 12.09
C LYS A 102 -12.95 47.65 11.16
N TYR A 103 -13.52 47.98 10.00
CA TYR A 103 -12.97 48.90 9.00
C TYR A 103 -11.86 48.35 8.10
N LYS A 104 -12.24 47.86 6.91
CA LYS A 104 -11.80 48.40 5.60
C LYS A 104 -12.31 47.52 4.45
N THR A 105 -13.18 48.11 3.64
CA THR A 105 -13.43 47.87 2.20
C THR A 105 -13.17 46.47 1.64
N VAL A 106 -14.28 45.81 1.33
CA VAL A 106 -14.38 44.64 0.45
C VAL A 106 -13.68 44.92 -0.88
N LYS A 107 -12.53 44.28 -1.10
CA LYS A 107 -12.12 43.86 -2.44
C LYS A 107 -12.05 42.35 -2.45
N GLN A 108 -13.05 41.76 -3.10
CA GLN A 108 -13.15 40.35 -3.42
C GLN A 108 -11.93 39.99 -4.28
N GLN A 109 -10.85 39.49 -3.66
CA GLN A 109 -9.76 38.86 -4.40
C GLN A 109 -10.12 37.39 -4.61
N ALA A 110 -10.12 37.00 -5.88
CA ALA A 110 -10.54 35.71 -6.37
C ALA A 110 -9.84 34.57 -5.63
N ARG A 111 -10.63 33.59 -5.18
CA ARG A 111 -10.14 32.29 -4.75
C ARG A 111 -9.57 31.58 -5.97
N THR A 112 -8.27 31.73 -6.23
CA THR A 112 -7.58 30.89 -7.21
C THR A 112 -7.50 29.47 -6.67
N ALA A 113 -7.89 28.52 -7.52
CA ALA A 113 -8.04 27.11 -7.22
C ALA A 113 -6.73 26.48 -6.73
N LEU A 114 -6.83 25.58 -5.74
CA LEU A 114 -5.69 24.88 -5.12
C LEU A 114 -5.09 23.74 -5.96
N ILE A 115 -5.28 23.74 -7.28
CA ILE A 115 -4.59 22.77 -8.14
C ILE A 115 -4.13 23.50 -9.40
N ASP A 116 -2.90 23.99 -9.34
CA ASP A 116 -2.08 24.19 -10.53
C ASP A 116 -1.07 23.05 -10.57
N ARG A 117 -1.19 22.19 -11.57
CA ARG A 117 -0.27 21.08 -11.80
C ARG A 117 0.24 21.28 -13.23
N GLU A 118 1.34 22.01 -13.35
CA GLU A 118 2.07 22.09 -14.62
C GLU A 118 2.60 20.70 -14.98
N VAL A 119 2.51 20.39 -16.28
CA VAL A 119 2.87 19.14 -16.95
C VAL A 119 4.39 19.01 -17.06
#